data_AF-A0A6M0FQT8-F1
#
_entry.id   AF-A0A6M0FQT8-F1
#
_cell.length_a   1.000
_cell.length_b   1.000
_cell.length_c   1.000
_cell.angle_alpha   90.00
_cell.angle_beta   90.00
_cell.angle_gamma   90.00
#
_symmetry.space_group_name_H-M   'P 1'
#
loop_
_entity.id
_entity.type
_entity.pdbx_description
1 polymer ?
#
loop_
_entity_poly.entity_id
_entity_poly.type
_entity_poly.pdbx_seq_one_letter_code
_entity_poly.pdbx_strand_id
1 'polypeptide(L)' 'MQKECKQNNCLWVKDNNNSNHYMCLRCGRERWLNKRKWGLYGLLIVLKAVVSTLFLD' A
#
# COMPACT_ATOMS: atom_id res chain seq x y z
N MET A 1 -1.88 -31.96 -0.30
CA MET A 1 -2.95 -31.23 -1.03
C MET A 1 -3.02 -29.82 -0.47
N GLN A 2 -2.35 -28.85 -1.12
CA GLN A 2 -2.49 -27.45 -0.71
C GLN A 2 -3.93 -27.03 -1.01
N LYS A 3 -4.77 -26.90 0.02
CA LYS A 3 -6.13 -26.40 -0.12
C LYS A 3 -6.02 -25.01 -0.74
N GLU A 4 -6.67 -24.82 -1.89
CA GLU A 4 -6.75 -23.53 -2.57
C GLU A 4 -7.26 -22.46 -1.60
N CYS A 5 -6.32 -21.72 -1.04
CA CYS A 5 -6.62 -20.76 -0.01
C CYS A 5 -7.14 -19.50 -0.71
N LYS A 6 -8.45 -19.43 -0.92
CA LYS A 6 -9.08 -18.26 -1.55
C LYS A 6 -8.78 -17.03 -0.68
N GLN A 7 -8.26 -16.00 -1.32
CA GLN A 7 -7.78 -14.77 -0.67
C GLN A 7 -8.83 -14.12 0.26
N ASN A 8 -10.11 -14.31 -0.05
CA ASN A 8 -11.24 -13.76 0.71
C ASN A 8 -11.49 -14.43 2.08
N ASN A 9 -11.08 -15.68 2.29
CA ASN A 9 -11.33 -16.42 3.54
C ASN A 9 -10.07 -16.57 4.40
N CYS A 10 -9.08 -15.71 4.18
CA CYS A 10 -7.82 -15.72 4.89
C CYS A 10 -7.82 -14.77 6.08
N LEU A 11 -7.47 -15.29 7.26
CA LEU A 11 -7.12 -14.47 8.42
C LEU A 11 -5.69 -13.97 8.23
N TRP A 12 -5.57 -12.71 7.80
CA TRP A 12 -4.28 -12.06 7.53
C TRP A 12 -3.68 -11.51 8.83
N VAL A 13 -2.43 -11.89 9.10
CA VAL A 13 -1.63 -11.36 10.20
C VAL A 13 -0.52 -10.52 9.63
N LYS A 14 -0.34 -9.33 10.19
CA LYS A 14 0.71 -8.40 9.82
C LYS A 14 2.03 -8.82 10.44
N ASP A 15 3.09 -8.77 9.66
CA ASP A 15 4.44 -9.00 10.14
C ASP A 15 4.89 -7.85 11.06
N ASN A 16 5.48 -8.18 12.19
CA ASN A 16 5.97 -7.20 13.16
C ASN A 16 7.22 -6.46 12.63
N ASN A 17 8.06 -7.15 11.84
CA ASN A 17 9.27 -6.55 11.26
C ASN A 17 8.97 -5.73 9.99
N ASN A 18 7.86 -6.01 9.30
CA ASN A 18 7.53 -5.31 8.07
C ASN A 18 6.04 -4.97 7.98
N SER A 19 5.73 -3.68 8.17
CA SER A 19 4.35 -3.20 8.11
C SER A 19 3.62 -3.38 6.77
N ASN A 20 4.35 -3.73 5.71
CA ASN A 20 3.83 -3.99 4.38
C ASN A 20 3.67 -5.49 4.08
N HIS A 21 4.14 -6.37 4.95
CA HIS A 21 4.07 -7.81 4.78
C HIS A 21 2.95 -8.41 5.63
N TYR A 22 2.11 -9.23 5.01
CA TYR A 22 1.00 -9.91 5.65
C TYR A 22 1.04 -11.39 5.26
N MET A 23 0.80 -12.26 6.23
CA MET A 23 0.75 -13.69 6.03
C MET A 23 -0.62 -14.23 6.45
N CYS A 24 -1.18 -15.15 5.67
CA CYS A 24 -2.40 -15.84 6.02
C CYS A 24 -2.09 -17.04 6.93
N LEU A 25 -2.61 -17.05 8.16
CA LEU A 25 -2.34 -18.13 9.12
C LEU A 25 -2.85 -19.51 8.68
N ARG A 26 -3.87 -19.55 7.82
CA ARG A 26 -4.53 -20.81 7.44
C ARG A 26 -3.72 -21.65 6.45
N CYS A 27 -2.89 -21.01 5.63
CA CYS A 27 -2.23 -21.64 4.50
C CYS A 27 -0.84 -21.07 4.19
N GLY A 28 -0.37 -20.11 4.98
CA GLY A 28 0.94 -19.50 4.82
C GLY A 28 1.11 -18.63 3.58
N ARG A 29 0.02 -18.23 2.91
CA ARG A 29 0.10 -17.32 1.76
C ARG A 29 0.59 -15.95 2.22
N GLU A 30 1.60 -15.42 1.52
CA GLU A 30 2.14 -14.09 1.74
C GLU A 30 1.44 -13.04 0.86
N ARG A 31 1.36 -11.81 1.36
CA ARG A 31 0.79 -10.66 0.68
C ARG A 31 1.58 -9.40 1.03
N TRP A 32 1.97 -8.68 -0.01
CA TRP A 32 2.72 -7.44 0.10
C TRP A 32 1.82 -6.25 -0.26
N LEU A 33 1.63 -5.33 0.68
CA LEU A 33 0.94 -4.07 0.43
C LEU A 33 1.96 -3.06 -0.11
N ASN A 34 1.83 -2.70 -1.38
CA ASN A 34 2.61 -1.59 -1.92
C ASN A 34 2.06 -0.28 -1.32
N LYS A 35 2.81 0.36 -0.41
CA LYS A 35 2.46 1.70 0.08
C LYS A 35 2.55 2.68 -1.09
N ARG A 36 1.39 2.96 -1.70
CA ARG A 36 1.26 4.01 -2.70
C ARG A 36 1.75 5.32 -2.07
N LYS A 37 2.80 5.92 -2.64
CA LYS A 37 3.44 7.15 -2.14
C LYS A 37 2.52 8.36 -2.36
N TRP A 38 1.41 8.42 -1.62
CA TRP A 38 0.45 9.54 -1.69
C TRP A 38 1.09 10.87 -1.27
N GLY A 39 2.02 10.85 -0.30
CA GLY A 39 2.69 12.06 0.18
C GLY A 39 3.49 12.80 -0.90
N LEU A 40 4.28 12.07 -1.70
CA LEU A 40 5.07 12.68 -2.78
C LEU A 40 4.19 13.22 -3.91
N TYR A 41 3.15 12.46 -4.27
CA TYR A 41 2.21 12.87 -5.32
C TYR A 41 1.41 14.10 -4.89
N GLY A 42 0.94 14.14 -3.64
CA GLY A 42 0.27 15.31 -3.06
C GLY A 42 1.16 16.55 -3.03
N LEU A 43 2.43 16.40 -2.62
CA LEU A 43 3.40 17.50 -2.63
C LEU A 43 3.62 18.08 -4.04
N LEU A 44 3.73 17.21 -5.05
CA LEU A 44 3.89 17.64 -6.45
C LEU A 44 2.68 18.43 -6.96
N ILE A 45 1.46 18.04 -6.57
CA ILE A 45 0.23 18.78 -6.95
C ILE A 45 0.25 20.18 -6.32
N VAL A 46 0.57 20.29 -5.03
CA VAL A 46 0.63 21.59 -4.34
C VAL A 46 1.71 22.48 -4.96
N LEU A 47 2.90 21.95 -5.23
CA LEU A 47 3.98 22.69 -5.89
C LEU A 47 3.55 23.21 -7.27
N LYS A 48 2.89 22.37 -8.08
CA LYS A 48 2.38 22.78 -9.39
C LYS A 48 1.37 23.91 -9.27
N ALA A 49 0.43 23.82 -8.32
CA ALA A 49 -0.58 24.86 -8.09
C ALA A 49 0.06 26.20 -7.69
N VAL A 50 1.02 26.18 -6.75
CA VAL A 50 1.73 27.38 -6.27
C VAL A 50 2.53 28.03 -7.41
N VAL A 51 3.25 27.23 -8.20
CA VAL A 51 3.97 27.74 -9.38
C VAL A 51 2.98 28.35 -10.38
N SER A 52 1.89 27.67 -10.72
CA SER A 52 0.91 28.23 -11.65
C SER A 52 0.33 29.56 -11.17
N THR A 53 0.06 29.72 -9.87
CA THR A 53 -0.42 30.99 -9.32
C THR A 53 0.64 32.09 -9.34
N LEU A 54 1.91 31.77 -9.11
CA LEU A 54 3.00 32.75 -9.13
C LEU A 54 3.38 33.22 -10.55
N PHE A 55 3.08 32.42 -11.57
CA PHE A 55 3.35 32.75 -12.98
C PHE A 55 2.13 33.41 -13.68
N LEU A 56 0.97 33.42 -13.02
CA LEU A 56 -0.26 34.08 -13.48
C LEU A 56 -0.44 35.49 -12.88
N ASP A 57 0.40 35.87 -11.92
CA ASP A 57 0.51 37.21 -11.33
C ASP A 57 1.55 38.06 -12.08
#